data_AF-A0A376W9X7-F1
#
_entry.id   AF-A0A376W9X7-F1
#
_cell.length_a   1.000
_cell.length_b   1.000
_cell.length_c   1.000
_cell.angle_alpha   90.00
_cell.angle_beta   90.00
_cell.angle_gamma   90.00
#
_symmetry.space_group_name_H-M   'P 1'
#
loop_
_entity.id
_entity.type
_entity.pdbx_description
1 polymer ?
#
loop_
_entity_poly.entity_id
_entity_poly.type
_entity_poly.pdbx_seq_one_letter_code
_entity_poly.pdbx_strand_id
1 'polypeptide(L)' 'MLVIPLWEKGVVTGTLKIYYCHAHQITSSLQEMAVGLSQIISTQLEVSRAEQLREMANKAELRAPAKQN' A
#
# COMPACT_ATOMS: atom_id res chain seq x y z
N MET A 1 0.60 11.27 -18.85
CA MET A 1 0.37 11.00 -17.42
C MET A 1 -0.20 9.60 -17.29
N LEU A 2 0.27 8.82 -16.32
CA LEU A 2 -0.23 7.48 -16.04
C LEU A 2 -0.83 7.44 -14.63
N VAL A 3 -1.99 6.82 -14.47
CA VAL A 3 -2.67 6.66 -13.18
C VAL A 3 -3.00 5.19 -13.01
N ILE A 4 -2.49 4.58 -11.96
CA ILE A 4 -2.66 3.16 -11.66
C ILE A 4 -3.26 3.02 -10.26
N PRO A 5 -4.32 2.21 -10.07
CA PRO A 5 -4.89 2.00 -8.75
C PRO A 5 -3.93 1.25 -7.82
N LEU A 6 -3.94 1.63 -6.55
CA LEU A 6 -3.36 0.86 -5.45
C LEU A 6 -4.50 0.12 -4.75
N TRP A 7 -4.26 -1.15 -4.44
CA TRP A 7 -5.27 -2.05 -3.93
C TRP A 7 -4.90 -2.51 -2.51
N GLU A 8 -5.89 -2.55 -1.63
CA GLU A 8 -5.80 -3.26 -0.37
C GLU A 8 -7.04 -4.16 -0.28
N LYS A 9 -6.84 -5.47 -0.10
CA LYS A 9 -7.91 -6.47 0.03
C LYS A 9 -8.95 -6.42 -1.09
N GLY A 10 -8.51 -6.18 -2.32
CA GLY A 10 -9.38 -6.08 -3.49
C GLY A 10 -10.18 -4.78 -3.61
N VAL A 11 -9.91 -3.78 -2.75
CA VAL A 11 -10.52 -2.46 -2.81
C VAL A 11 -9.47 -1.42 -3.20
N VAL A 12 -9.83 -0.48 -4.08
CA VAL A 12 -8.95 0.65 -4.41
C VAL A 12 -8.88 1.60 -3.22
N THR A 13 -7.70 1.78 -2.65
CA THR A 13 -7.47 2.69 -1.51
C THR A 13 -6.58 3.88 -1.85
N GLY A 14 -5.98 3.88 -3.04
CA GLY A 14 -5.14 4.96 -3.52
C GLY A 14 -4.80 4.83 -5.00
N THR A 15 -3.92 5.71 -5.47
CA THR A 15 -3.44 5.67 -6.86
C THR A 15 -1.96 6.03 -6.93
N LEU A 16 -1.21 5.35 -7.79
CA LEU A 16 0.11 5.74 -8.25
C LEU A 16 -0.04 6.65 -9.48
N LYS A 17 0.32 7.93 -9.33
CA LYS A 17 0.26 8.93 -10.41
C LYS A 17 1.67 9.25 -10.90
N ILE A 18 1.96 8.92 -12.15
CA ILE A 18 3.24 9.18 -12.78
C ILE A 18 3.09 10.30 -13.81
N TYR A 19 3.80 11.40 -13.55
CA TYR A 19 3.85 12.56 -14.42
C TYR A 19 5.00 12.43 -15.42
N TYR A 20 4.75 12.82 -16.66
CA TYR A 20 5.75 12.81 -17.73
C TYR A 20 5.73 14.15 -18.45
N CYS A 21 6.91 14.68 -18.74
CA CYS A 21 7.05 15.94 -19.46
C CYS A 21 6.75 15.79 -20.96
N HIS A 22 6.91 14.60 -21.54
CA HIS A 22 6.68 14.32 -22.96
C HIS A 22 5.85 13.05 -23.16
N ALA A 23 4.67 13.17 -23.78
CA ALA A 23 3.73 12.06 -23.94
C ALA A 23 4.25 10.95 -24.88
N HIS A 24 5.18 11.25 -25.78
CA HIS A 24 5.76 10.31 -26.75
C HIS A 24 6.77 9.32 -26.14
N GLN A 25 7.03 9.36 -24.82
CA GLN A 25 8.03 8.52 -24.16
C GLN A 25 7.44 7.42 -23.28
N ILE A 26 6.10 7.25 -23.24
CA ILE A 26 5.49 6.14 -22.49
C ILE A 26 5.62 4.87 -23.33
N THR A 27 6.72 4.13 -23.13
CA THR A 27 6.95 2.82 -23.73
C THR A 27 6.14 1.73 -23.00
N SER A 28 5.94 0.58 -23.64
CA SER A 28 5.32 -0.59 -23.02
C SER A 28 6.06 -1.02 -21.74
N SER A 29 7.40 -1.04 -21.77
CA SER A 29 8.22 -1.38 -20.60
C SER A 29 7.99 -0.43 -19.42
N LEU A 30 7.73 0.85 -19.69
CA LEU A 30 7.44 1.84 -18.65
C LEU A 30 6.06 1.63 -18.03
N GLN A 31 5.07 1.22 -18.83
CA GLN A 31 3.74 0.84 -18.33
C GLN A 31 3.82 -0.42 -17.47
N GLU A 32 4.52 -1.45 -17.93
CA GLU A 32 4.74 -2.69 -17.16
C GLU A 32 5.46 -2.42 -15.85
N MET A 33 6.51 -1.59 -15.87
CA MET A 33 7.20 -1.15 -14.65
C MET A 33 6.25 -0.44 -13.69
N ALA A 34 5.42 0.47 -14.19
CA ALA A 34 4.47 1.20 -13.36
C ALA A 34 3.42 0.28 -12.74
N VAL A 35 2.95 -0.73 -13.47
CA VAL A 35 2.07 -1.78 -12.94
C VAL A 35 2.80 -2.58 -11.85
N GLY A 36 4.01 -3.06 -12.11
CA GLY A 36 4.81 -3.77 -11.11
C GLY A 36 5.06 -2.95 -9.84
N LEU A 37 5.40 -1.67 -9.99
CA LEU A 37 5.55 -0.74 -8.87
C LEU A 37 4.25 -0.56 -8.07
N SER A 38 3.11 -0.44 -8.75
CA SER A 38 1.81 -0.33 -8.07
C SER A 38 1.49 -1.58 -7.25
N GLN A 39 1.85 -2.77 -7.72
CA GLN A 39 1.68 -4.03 -7.00
C GLN A 39 2.58 -4.08 -5.76
N ILE A 40 3.87 -3.75 -5.89
CA ILE A 40 4.81 -3.71 -4.76
C ILE A 40 4.31 -2.72 -3.70
N ILE A 41 3.91 -1.51 -4.09
CA ILE A 41 3.41 -0.50 -3.16
C ILE A 41 2.13 -1.00 -2.47
N SER A 42 1.21 -1.61 -3.22
CA SER A 42 -0.02 -2.18 -2.67
C SER A 42 0.28 -3.24 -1.60
N THR A 43 1.20 -4.17 -1.87
CA THR A 43 1.66 -5.18 -0.90
C THR A 43 2.26 -4.53 0.34
N GLN A 44 3.11 -3.51 0.17
CA GLN A 44 3.73 -2.82 1.32
C GLN A 44 2.70 -2.08 2.18
N LEU A 45 1.64 -1.53 1.57
CA LEU A 45 0.54 -0.92 2.32
C LEU A 45 -0.21 -1.96 3.16
N GLU A 46 -0.51 -3.13 2.57
CA GLU A 46 -1.17 -4.22 3.30
C GLU A 46 -0.33 -4.72 4.47
N VAL A 47 0.98 -4.94 4.27
CA VAL A 47 1.91 -5.35 5.32
C VAL A 47 1.96 -4.29 6.43
N SER A 48 2.15 -3.03 6.07
CA SER A 48 2.21 -1.93 7.05
C SER A 48 0.94 -1.83 7.89
N ARG A 49 -0.24 -2.00 7.28
CA ARG A 49 -1.52 -1.98 8.01
C ARG A 49 -1.65 -3.17 8.96
N ALA A 50 -1.21 -4.35 8.54
CA ALA A 50 -1.20 -5.53 9.41
C ALA A 50 -0.26 -5.35 10.62
N GLU A 51 0.92 -4.76 10.40
CA GLU A 51 1.87 -4.44 11.46
C GLU A 51 1.30 -3.41 12.45
N GLN A 52 0.69 -2.34 11.95
CA GLN A 52 0.04 -1.33 12.80
C GLN A 52 -1.09 -1.93 13.65
N LEU A 53 -1.93 -2.79 13.05
CA LEU A 53 -2.98 -3.49 13.80
C LEU A 53 -2.40 -4.39 14.89
N ARG A 54 -1.32 -5.12 14.59
CA ARG A 54 -0.62 -5.95 15.59
C ARG A 54 -0.04 -5.12 16.72
N GLU A 55 0.59 -3.99 16.41
CA GLU A 55 1.12 -3.09 17.44
C GLU A 55 0.03 -2.51 18.34
N MET A 56 -1.11 -2.12 17.77
CA MET A 56 -2.24 -1.60 18.53
C MET A 56 -2.85 -2.67 19.43
N ALA A 57 -3.00 -3.91 18.94
CA ALA A 57 -3.45 -5.05 19.73
C ALA A 57 -2.50 -5.32 20.91
N ASN A 58 -1.19 -5.41 20.65
CA ASN A 58 -0.18 -5.60 21.70
C ASN A 58 -0.23 -4.46 22.74
N LYS A 59 -0.35 -3.20 22.30
CA LYS A 59 -0.48 -2.06 23.22
C LYS A 59 -1.77 -2.11 24.04
N ALA A 60 -2.86 -2.60 23.47
CA ALA A 60 -4.13 -2.77 24.17
C ALA A 60 -4.07 -3.91 25.21
N GLU A 61 -3.43 -5.03 24.90
CA GLU A 61 -3.18 -6.14 25.83
C GLU A 61 -2.30 -5.70 27.01
N LEU A 62 -1.22 -4.97 26.76
CA LEU A 62 -0.35 -4.43 27.80
C LEU A 62 -1.02 -3.35 28.68
N ARG A 63 -2.06 -2.68 28.16
CA ARG A 63 -2.85 -1.66 28.88
C ARG A 63 -4.11 -2.24 29.52
N ALA A 64 -4.48 -3.47 29.20
CA ALA A 64 -5.50 -4.18 29.95
C ALA A 64 -4.92 -4.44 31.35
N PRO A 65 -5.59 -4.04 32.45
CA PRO A 65 -5.16 -4.48 33.76
C PRO A 65 -5.23 -6.01 33.72
N ALA A 66 -4.07 -6.67 33.86
CA ALA A 66 -4.04 -8.08 34.14
C ALA A 66 -4.99 -8.28 35.33
N LYS A 67 -6.11 -8.96 35.09
CA LYS A 67 -6.98 -9.44 36.16
C LYS A 67 -6.17 -10.46 36.95
N GLN A 68 -5.33 -9.98 37.85
CA GLN A 68 -4.78 -10.77 38.94
C GLN A 68 -5.88 -10.85 40.00
N ASN A 69 -6.65 -11.93 39.88
CA ASN A 69 -7.09 -12.68 41.05
C ASN A 69 -5.87 -13.21 41.80
#